data_AF-A0A818D284-F1
#
_entry.id   AF-A0A818D284-F1
#
_cell.length_a   1.000
_cell.length_b   1.000
_cell.length_c   1.000
_cell.angle_alpha   90.00
_cell.angle_beta   90.00
_cell.angle_gamma   90.00
#
_symmetry.space_group_name_H-M   'P 1'
#
loop_
_entity.id
_entity.type
_entity.pdbx_description
1 polymer ?
#
loop_
_entity_poly.entity_id
_entity_poly.type
_entity_poly.pdbx_seq_one_letter_code
_entity_poly.pdbx_strand_id
1 'polypeptide(L)'
;MPQKKTKDENILIIDSKTMFLKRALEKLLSEKDIKKSQYQQLKRACETALTSITKDIQTSRISESSILPSTDQQSINAEKYFLPFELACTSNHPRMVDTSLDCLQKLLLHGHLLGSIADPIDPSKLLIDRIVSTICMCFRGVQTEEQVELQIIKALLTIMTSQVIEIHQRSVLQIIKTCFNIYLTSRSKINEATAQGSLSQMLNGIFSKMEQKMVFLNERRKQYQEDSTIITSNNIDQENVSTIVNEILDELVERICYDEATQKTKDTTLSTNEIIEDTQATQEEFHNGRSRNGLDSQSTSDPSSTKSTMSNSLSADELSADNSFKNAYYVFRALCKLSDRDIKDKTNTDPKTNLDLKSRIFSLRLIMQILQTSGPIFRSSEDFLYIIKTYLCVSLSRNGVSSIPELFEMALFNFVELLDKFKSYLKIQIEVC
;
A
#
# COMPACT_ATOMS: atom_id res chain seq x y z
N MET A 1 -11.10 30.36 -28.77
CA MET A 1 -11.21 30.86 -27.37
C MET A 1 -11.02 29.81 -26.24
N PRO A 2 -10.73 28.50 -26.45
CA PRO A 2 -10.53 27.59 -25.30
C PRO A 2 -9.13 27.68 -24.65
N GLN A 3 -8.10 28.13 -25.36
CA GLN A 3 -6.71 28.13 -24.85
C GLN A 3 -6.38 29.20 -23.79
N LYS A 4 -7.21 30.25 -23.63
CA LYS A 4 -6.93 31.34 -22.68
C LYS A 4 -7.31 30.97 -21.25
N LYS A 5 -8.42 30.23 -21.07
CA LYS A 5 -8.86 29.70 -19.76
C LYS A 5 -7.86 28.71 -19.15
N THR A 6 -7.28 27.84 -19.97
CA THR A 6 -6.31 26.82 -19.52
C THR A 6 -4.97 27.43 -19.11
N LYS A 7 -4.58 28.58 -19.68
CA LYS A 7 -3.36 29.31 -19.26
C LYS A 7 -3.54 29.97 -17.90
N ASP A 8 -4.67 30.65 -17.68
CA ASP A 8 -4.94 31.34 -16.41
C ASP A 8 -5.09 30.35 -15.24
N GLU A 9 -5.68 29.16 -15.46
CA GLU A 9 -5.78 28.09 -14.46
C GLU A 9 -4.40 27.49 -14.10
N ASN A 10 -3.55 27.22 -15.09
CA ASN A 10 -2.19 26.70 -14.85
C ASN A 10 -1.33 27.71 -14.09
N ILE A 11 -1.48 29.01 -14.35
CA ILE A 11 -0.78 30.08 -13.63
C ILE A 11 -1.20 30.12 -12.15
N LEU A 12 -2.50 30.03 -11.87
CA LEU A 12 -3.03 29.97 -10.50
C LEU A 12 -2.53 28.75 -9.71
N ILE A 13 -2.39 27.59 -10.38
CA ILE A 13 -1.89 26.35 -9.75
C ILE A 13 -0.39 26.45 -9.43
N ILE A 14 0.41 27.04 -10.32
CA ILE A 14 1.86 27.23 -10.13
C ILE A 14 2.14 28.23 -9.00
N ASP A 15 1.39 29.33 -8.94
CA ASP A 15 1.52 30.34 -7.86
C ASP A 15 1.05 29.77 -6.52
N SER A 16 -0.01 28.94 -6.49
CA SER A 16 -0.47 28.27 -5.26
C SER A 16 0.57 27.27 -4.71
N LYS A 17 1.14 26.42 -5.59
CA LYS A 17 2.15 25.41 -5.21
C LYS A 17 3.41 26.06 -4.60
N THR A 18 3.89 27.14 -5.22
CA THR A 18 5.07 27.86 -4.76
C THR A 18 4.82 28.69 -3.51
N MET A 19 3.67 29.35 -3.42
CA MET A 19 3.26 30.10 -2.23
C MET A 19 3.12 29.18 -1.02
N PHE A 20 2.56 27.98 -1.22
CA PHE A 20 2.42 26.99 -0.15
C PHE A 20 3.79 26.46 0.33
N LEU A 21 4.67 26.08 -0.61
CA LEU A 21 6.01 25.58 -0.29
C LEU A 21 6.87 26.65 0.39
N LYS A 22 6.81 27.90 -0.08
CA LYS A 22 7.48 29.04 0.54
C LYS A 22 6.99 29.27 1.97
N ARG A 23 5.67 29.31 2.18
CA ARG A 23 5.08 29.51 3.51
C ARG A 23 5.40 28.36 4.46
N ALA A 24 5.47 27.12 3.97
CA ALA A 24 5.91 25.96 4.74
C ALA A 24 7.36 26.08 5.20
N LEU A 25 8.28 26.46 4.30
CA LEU A 25 9.70 26.66 4.62
C LEU A 25 9.93 27.87 5.54
N GLU A 26 9.19 28.97 5.34
CA GLU A 26 9.22 30.13 6.24
C GLU A 26 8.67 29.80 7.64
N LYS A 27 7.59 29.00 7.71
CA LYS A 27 7.06 28.49 8.99
C LYS A 27 8.06 27.59 9.68
N LEU A 28 8.79 26.77 8.94
CA LEU A 28 9.85 25.94 9.50
C LEU A 28 10.98 26.83 10.05
N LEU A 29 11.48 27.79 9.27
CA LEU A 29 12.54 28.74 9.66
C LEU A 29 12.17 29.69 10.80
N SER A 30 10.87 29.98 11.00
CA SER A 30 10.42 30.85 12.08
C SER A 30 10.41 30.17 13.45
N GLU A 31 10.60 28.85 13.50
CA GLU A 31 10.74 28.11 14.75
C GLU A 31 11.99 28.56 15.52
N LYS A 32 11.79 28.92 16.80
CA LYS A 32 12.82 29.54 17.65
C LYS A 32 14.07 28.66 17.80
N ASP A 33 13.90 27.35 17.73
CA ASP A 33 14.93 26.34 17.97
C ASP A 33 15.84 26.05 16.77
N ILE A 34 15.48 26.47 15.55
CA ILE A 34 16.33 26.32 14.35
C ILE A 34 17.64 27.12 14.46
N LYS A 35 17.70 28.12 15.34
CA LYS A 35 18.91 28.91 15.59
C LYS A 35 20.01 28.13 16.32
N LYS A 36 19.72 26.94 16.87
CA LYS A 36 20.71 26.10 17.57
C LYS A 36 21.72 25.50 16.59
N SER A 37 23.00 25.42 17.02
CA SER A 37 24.11 24.96 16.17
C SER A 37 23.89 23.57 15.55
N GLN A 38 23.17 22.70 16.26
CA GLN A 38 22.83 21.35 15.83
C GLN A 38 21.89 21.28 14.60
N TYR A 39 21.21 22.38 14.25
CA TYR A 39 20.27 22.44 13.12
C TYR A 39 20.74 23.36 11.99
N GLN A 40 22.05 23.71 11.96
CA GLN A 40 22.61 24.55 10.89
C GLN A 40 22.44 23.94 9.49
N GLN A 41 22.53 22.61 9.36
CA GLN A 41 22.32 21.93 8.09
C GLN A 41 20.88 22.09 7.60
N LEU A 42 19.90 21.93 8.50
CA LEU A 42 18.48 22.16 8.21
C LEU A 42 18.24 23.62 7.80
N LYS A 43 18.80 24.58 8.57
CA LYS A 43 18.68 26.01 8.27
C LYS A 43 19.21 26.34 6.87
N ARG A 44 20.41 25.86 6.53
CA ARG A 44 21.01 26.03 5.20
C ARG A 44 20.17 25.39 4.11
N ALA A 45 19.61 24.20 4.35
CA ALA A 45 18.74 23.52 3.39
C ALA A 45 17.45 24.32 3.13
N CYS A 46 16.80 24.85 4.17
CA CYS A 46 15.64 25.73 4.04
C CYS A 46 15.96 27.03 3.31
N GLU A 47 17.07 27.70 3.64
CA GLU A 47 17.50 28.95 2.99
C GLU A 47 17.86 28.72 1.51
N THR A 48 18.52 27.61 1.19
CA THR A 48 18.86 27.23 -0.19
C THR A 48 17.59 26.93 -0.99
N ALA A 49 16.65 26.18 -0.40
CA ALA A 49 15.36 25.88 -1.02
C ALA A 49 14.56 27.17 -1.28
N LEU A 50 14.47 28.08 -0.31
CA LEU A 50 13.79 29.37 -0.48
C LEU A 50 14.44 30.26 -1.54
N THR A 51 15.77 30.28 -1.60
CA THR A 51 16.51 31.05 -2.61
C THR A 51 16.25 30.49 -4.01
N SER A 52 16.27 29.17 -4.16
CA SER A 52 15.94 28.48 -5.41
C SER A 52 14.50 28.73 -5.84
N ILE A 53 13.53 28.58 -4.93
CA ILE A 53 12.11 28.87 -5.21
C ILE A 53 11.93 30.34 -5.62
N THR A 54 12.59 31.28 -4.95
CA THR A 54 12.51 32.72 -5.28
C THR A 54 13.13 33.01 -6.65
N LYS A 55 14.25 32.36 -7.00
CA LYS A 55 14.89 32.47 -8.31
C LYS A 55 14.02 31.85 -9.41
N ASP A 56 13.38 30.71 -9.14
CA ASP A 56 12.46 30.05 -10.06
C ASP A 56 11.22 30.92 -10.33
N ILE A 57 10.67 31.59 -9.30
CA ILE A 57 9.57 32.56 -9.42
C ILE A 57 9.98 33.77 -10.28
N GLN A 58 11.21 34.29 -10.08
CA GLN A 58 11.70 35.43 -10.89
C GLN A 58 11.93 35.03 -12.35
N THR A 59 12.50 33.84 -12.59
CA THR A 59 12.79 33.34 -13.95
C THR A 59 11.51 33.04 -14.74
N SER A 60 10.47 32.51 -14.07
CA SER A 60 9.16 32.28 -14.68
C SER A 60 8.46 33.59 -15.05
N ARG A 61 8.57 34.65 -14.22
CA ARG A 61 8.08 36.00 -14.58
C ARG A 61 8.84 36.67 -15.73
N ILE A 62 10.15 36.42 -15.88
CA ILE A 62 10.96 36.98 -16.98
C ILE A 62 10.64 36.30 -18.32
N SER A 63 10.28 35.02 -18.29
CA SER A 63 9.95 34.21 -19.48
C SER A 63 8.59 34.58 -20.11
N GLU A 64 7.74 35.36 -19.41
CA GLU A 64 6.46 35.88 -19.92
C GLU A 64 6.63 36.86 -21.10
N SER A 65 7.84 37.36 -21.35
CA SER A 65 8.16 38.24 -22.49
C SER A 65 8.39 37.50 -23.82
N SER A 66 8.38 36.16 -23.82
CA SER A 66 8.69 35.33 -25.00
C SER A 66 7.53 34.40 -25.37
N ILE A 67 7.01 34.54 -26.59
CA ILE A 67 5.71 34.04 -27.08
C ILE A 67 5.69 32.51 -27.38
N LEU A 68 6.64 31.69 -26.92
CA LEU A 68 6.66 30.25 -27.27
C LEU A 68 6.01 29.35 -26.18
N PRO A 69 5.09 28.44 -26.55
CA PRO A 69 4.58 27.43 -25.63
C PRO A 69 5.59 26.28 -25.55
N SER A 70 6.39 26.24 -24.48
CA SER A 70 7.19 25.05 -24.16
C SER A 70 6.33 24.05 -23.41
N THR A 71 5.91 23.02 -24.14
CA THR A 71 5.24 21.80 -23.68
C THR A 71 6.00 21.17 -22.49
N ASP A 72 5.26 20.87 -21.41
CA ASP A 72 5.54 19.91 -20.32
C ASP A 72 6.58 20.19 -19.19
N GLN A 73 7.12 21.40 -18.97
CA GLN A 73 8.09 21.61 -17.86
C GLN A 73 7.86 22.83 -16.94
N GLN A 74 6.68 23.44 -16.95
CA GLN A 74 6.39 24.63 -16.11
C GLN A 74 5.77 24.34 -14.74
N SER A 75 5.91 23.12 -14.19
CA SER A 75 5.60 22.90 -12.77
C SER A 75 6.90 22.90 -11.96
N ILE A 76 7.01 23.81 -10.98
CA ILE A 76 8.13 23.79 -10.05
C ILE A 76 8.14 22.42 -9.36
N ASN A 77 9.27 21.73 -9.52
CA ASN A 77 9.42 20.38 -9.05
C ASN A 77 9.62 20.37 -7.52
N ALA A 78 8.50 20.37 -6.79
CA ALA A 78 8.47 20.34 -5.32
C ALA A 78 9.27 19.16 -4.74
N GLU A 79 9.48 18.10 -5.52
CA GLU A 79 10.24 16.92 -5.14
C GLU A 79 11.72 17.25 -4.86
N LYS A 80 12.28 18.27 -5.53
CA LYS A 80 13.64 18.77 -5.26
C LYS A 80 13.78 19.42 -3.88
N TYR A 81 12.67 19.85 -3.29
CA TYR A 81 12.63 20.59 -2.03
C TYR A 81 12.18 19.70 -0.86
N PHE A 82 12.28 18.38 -0.98
CA PHE A 82 11.92 17.44 0.09
C PHE A 82 12.96 17.38 1.23
N LEU A 83 14.25 17.52 0.92
CA LEU A 83 15.35 17.37 1.89
C LEU A 83 15.19 18.19 3.19
N PRO A 84 14.76 19.48 3.17
CA PRO A 84 14.52 20.23 4.40
C PRO A 84 13.46 19.59 5.31
N PHE A 85 12.40 19.01 4.74
CA PHE A 85 11.35 18.35 5.52
C PHE A 85 11.84 17.05 6.15
N GLU A 86 12.66 16.29 5.44
CA GLU A 86 13.31 15.09 5.95
C GLU A 86 14.25 15.40 7.12
N LEU A 87 15.08 16.43 7.00
CA LEU A 87 15.94 16.90 8.08
C LEU A 87 15.14 17.42 9.29
N ALA A 88 13.97 18.01 9.06
CA ALA A 88 13.09 18.44 10.14
C ALA A 88 12.39 17.25 10.83
N CYS A 89 11.97 16.23 10.09
CA CYS A 89 11.36 15.00 10.63
C CYS A 89 12.36 14.13 11.41
N THR A 90 13.64 14.13 11.01
CA THR A 90 14.71 13.43 11.75
C THR A 90 15.16 14.19 13.00
N SER A 91 14.75 15.45 13.17
CA SER A 91 15.08 16.24 14.35
C SER A 91 14.46 15.63 15.62
N ASN A 92 15.16 15.80 16.76
CA ASN A 92 14.65 15.37 18.07
C ASN A 92 13.67 16.37 18.69
N HIS A 93 13.15 17.34 17.92
CA HIS A 93 12.31 18.41 18.45
C HIS A 93 10.85 18.25 18.00
N PRO A 94 9.92 17.83 18.89
CA PRO A 94 8.56 17.46 18.51
C PRO A 94 7.78 18.54 17.75
N ARG A 95 7.95 19.82 18.10
CA ARG A 95 7.27 20.93 17.40
C ARG A 95 7.72 21.12 15.95
N MET A 96 9.01 20.85 15.68
CA MET A 96 9.55 20.93 14.34
C MET A 96 9.08 19.74 13.49
N VAL A 97 9.06 18.56 14.10
CA VAL A 97 8.51 17.34 13.47
C VAL A 97 7.03 17.53 13.13
N ASP A 98 6.22 18.01 14.09
CA ASP A 98 4.79 18.30 13.89
C ASP A 98 4.56 19.28 12.73
N THR A 99 5.28 20.42 12.74
CA THR A 99 5.18 21.41 11.66
C THR A 99 5.61 20.84 10.30
N SER A 100 6.68 20.03 10.26
CA SER A 100 7.14 19.39 9.03
C SER A 100 6.10 18.41 8.49
N LEU A 101 5.53 17.56 9.36
CA LEU A 101 4.50 16.59 8.99
C LEU A 101 3.19 17.26 8.55
N ASP A 102 2.79 18.38 9.15
CA ASP A 102 1.65 19.20 8.69
C ASP A 102 1.87 19.78 7.30
N CYS A 103 3.07 20.28 7.04
CA CYS A 103 3.42 20.79 5.71
C CYS A 103 3.45 19.66 4.67
N LEU A 104 4.06 18.52 4.99
CA LEU A 104 4.09 17.34 4.11
C LEU A 104 2.67 16.85 3.80
N GLN A 105 1.82 16.71 4.82
CA GLN A 105 0.43 16.28 4.65
C GLN A 105 -0.31 17.20 3.66
N LYS A 106 -0.19 18.51 3.80
CA LYS A 106 -0.86 19.47 2.90
C LYS A 106 -0.27 19.45 1.48
N LEU A 107 1.05 19.33 1.35
CA LEU A 107 1.70 19.20 0.03
C LEU A 107 1.25 17.93 -0.71
N LEU A 108 1.08 16.82 0.01
CA LEU A 108 0.57 15.56 -0.53
C LEU A 108 -0.92 15.67 -0.87
N LEU A 109 -1.72 16.27 0.01
CA LEU A 109 -3.17 16.45 -0.19
C LEU A 109 -3.49 17.28 -1.44
N HIS A 110 -2.75 18.36 -1.69
CA HIS A 110 -2.95 19.22 -2.85
C HIS A 110 -2.30 18.67 -4.13
N GLY A 111 -1.68 17.49 -4.08
CA GLY A 111 -0.98 16.89 -5.23
C GLY A 111 0.25 17.67 -5.67
N HIS A 112 0.81 18.52 -4.81
CA HIS A 112 2.03 19.26 -5.11
C HIS A 112 3.28 18.39 -5.01
N LEU A 113 3.24 17.38 -4.13
CA LEU A 113 4.27 16.38 -3.95
C LEU A 113 3.66 15.02 -4.32
N LEU A 114 3.97 14.51 -5.51
CA LEU A 114 3.45 13.21 -5.98
C LEU A 114 4.47 12.09 -5.77
N GLY A 115 5.76 12.42 -5.79
CA GLY A 115 6.84 11.46 -5.57
C GLY A 115 6.98 10.48 -6.73
N SER A 116 6.54 10.90 -7.94
CA SER A 116 6.56 10.09 -9.16
C SER A 116 7.95 10.02 -9.79
N ILE A 117 8.92 10.77 -9.27
CA ILE A 117 10.30 10.73 -9.74
C ILE A 117 11.06 9.65 -8.95
N ALA A 118 11.99 8.97 -9.63
CA ALA A 118 12.92 8.06 -9.00
C ALA A 118 13.74 8.79 -7.92
N ASP A 119 13.97 8.13 -6.78
CA ASP A 119 14.73 8.72 -5.68
C ASP A 119 16.15 9.05 -6.16
N PRO A 120 16.66 10.28 -5.94
CA PRO A 120 18.04 10.63 -6.27
C PRO A 120 19.09 9.78 -5.56
N ILE A 121 18.75 9.09 -4.46
CA ILE A 121 19.65 8.19 -3.74
C ILE A 121 19.56 6.75 -4.24
N ASP A 122 18.37 6.29 -4.64
CA ASP A 122 18.11 4.93 -5.11
C ASP A 122 17.18 4.95 -6.33
N PRO A 123 17.72 4.89 -7.55
CA PRO A 123 16.93 4.95 -8.79
C PRO A 123 15.93 3.80 -8.93
N SER A 124 16.04 2.74 -8.12
CA SER A 124 15.11 1.61 -8.12
C SER A 124 13.81 1.87 -7.36
N LYS A 125 13.74 2.98 -6.59
CA LYS A 125 12.57 3.34 -5.78
C LYS A 125 12.01 4.70 -6.17
N LEU A 126 10.73 4.89 -5.90
CA LEU A 126 10.07 6.17 -6.08
C LEU A 126 10.34 7.06 -4.86
N LEU A 127 10.43 8.38 -5.07
CA LEU A 127 10.62 9.34 -3.98
C LEU A 127 9.49 9.24 -2.93
N ILE A 128 8.28 8.82 -3.34
CA ILE A 128 7.19 8.58 -2.39
C ILE A 128 7.55 7.54 -1.32
N ASP A 129 8.30 6.49 -1.66
CA ASP A 129 8.71 5.47 -0.70
C ASP A 129 9.62 6.06 0.38
N ARG A 130 10.50 7.00 0.00
CA ARG A 130 11.34 7.75 0.94
C ARG A 130 10.54 8.72 1.80
N ILE A 131 9.56 9.41 1.23
CA ILE A 131 8.63 10.28 1.98
C ILE A 131 7.88 9.46 3.03
N VAL A 132 7.31 8.32 2.62
CA VAL A 132 6.60 7.40 3.51
C VAL A 132 7.53 6.89 4.60
N SER A 133 8.74 6.45 4.26
CA SER A 133 9.73 5.98 5.24
C SER A 133 10.04 7.06 6.27
N THR A 134 10.27 8.30 5.82
CA THR A 134 10.55 9.45 6.68
C THR A 134 9.40 9.74 7.65
N ILE A 135 8.15 9.72 7.17
CA ILE A 135 6.96 9.95 8.01
C ILE A 135 6.81 8.81 9.03
N CYS A 136 7.03 7.56 8.62
CA CYS A 136 6.95 6.41 9.52
C CYS A 136 8.05 6.42 10.60
N MET A 137 9.25 6.89 10.26
CA MET A 137 10.38 7.02 11.20
C MET A 137 10.15 8.05 12.31
N CYS A 138 9.21 8.99 12.13
CA CYS A 138 8.84 9.95 13.18
C CYS A 138 8.22 9.26 14.40
N PHE A 139 7.65 8.07 14.24
CA PHE A 139 7.11 7.29 15.35
C PHE A 139 8.21 6.46 16.02
N ARG A 140 8.57 6.79 17.26
CA ARG A 140 9.64 6.14 18.04
C ARG A 140 9.10 5.30 19.20
N GLY A 141 7.83 4.86 19.12
CA GLY A 141 7.13 4.12 20.17
C GLY A 141 6.44 5.02 21.19
N VAL A 142 6.19 4.49 22.39
CA VAL A 142 5.40 5.11 23.48
C VAL A 142 5.90 6.47 23.99
N GLN A 143 7.12 6.88 23.61
CA GLN A 143 7.70 8.17 23.98
C GLN A 143 7.38 9.29 22.99
N THR A 144 6.71 8.96 21.87
CA THR A 144 6.32 9.94 20.87
C THR A 144 5.24 10.85 21.42
N GLU A 145 5.36 12.16 21.19
CA GLU A 145 4.37 13.15 21.61
C GLU A 145 3.02 12.94 20.91
N GLU A 146 1.92 13.13 21.63
CA GLU A 146 0.56 12.86 21.13
C GLU A 146 0.22 13.68 19.88
N GLN A 147 0.73 14.92 19.78
CA GLN A 147 0.52 15.78 18.62
C GLN A 147 1.20 15.21 17.37
N VAL A 148 2.43 14.70 17.54
CA VAL A 148 3.19 14.08 16.45
C VAL A 148 2.54 12.78 15.99
N GLU A 149 2.08 11.93 16.92
CA GLU A 149 1.32 10.71 16.58
C GLU A 149 0.10 11.02 15.70
N LEU A 150 -0.70 12.02 16.09
CA LEU A 150 -1.89 12.43 15.34
C LEU A 150 -1.53 12.92 13.94
N GLN A 151 -0.44 13.68 13.82
CA GLN A 151 -0.01 14.22 12.53
C GLN A 151 0.57 13.12 11.61
N ILE A 152 1.25 12.11 12.16
CA ILE A 152 1.68 10.93 11.42
C ILE A 152 0.46 10.20 10.85
N ILE A 153 -0.57 9.93 11.67
CA ILE A 153 -1.78 9.23 11.22
C ILE A 153 -2.44 9.98 10.04
N LYS A 154 -2.59 11.31 10.15
CA LYS A 154 -3.21 12.14 9.11
C LYS A 154 -2.39 12.16 7.81
N ALA A 155 -1.07 12.29 7.91
CA ALA A 155 -0.18 12.30 6.75
C ALA A 155 -0.24 10.96 6.01
N LEU A 156 -0.16 9.85 6.75
CA LEU A 156 -0.23 8.50 6.19
C LEU A 156 -1.60 8.20 5.58
N LEU A 157 -2.70 8.64 6.21
CA LEU A 157 -4.04 8.50 5.65
C LEU A 157 -4.17 9.21 4.31
N THR A 158 -3.70 10.46 4.26
CA THR A 158 -3.72 11.29 3.04
C THR A 158 -3.01 10.59 1.88
N ILE A 159 -1.85 10.00 2.15
CA ILE A 159 -1.06 9.25 1.16
C ILE A 159 -1.86 8.04 0.65
N MET A 160 -2.41 7.24 1.56
CA MET A 160 -3.14 6.01 1.21
C MET A 160 -4.47 6.26 0.50
N THR A 161 -5.16 7.34 0.83
CA THR A 161 -6.44 7.70 0.18
C THR A 161 -6.27 8.45 -1.13
N SER A 162 -5.04 8.82 -1.50
CA SER A 162 -4.78 9.55 -2.74
C SER A 162 -4.97 8.65 -3.97
N GLN A 163 -5.74 9.16 -4.93
CA GLN A 163 -5.95 8.45 -6.21
C GLN A 163 -4.76 8.63 -7.16
N VAL A 164 -4.00 9.72 -7.01
CA VAL A 164 -2.91 10.09 -7.92
C VAL A 164 -1.59 9.40 -7.54
N ILE A 165 -1.39 9.14 -6.25
CA ILE A 165 -0.14 8.55 -5.76
C ILE A 165 -0.16 7.04 -5.98
N GLU A 166 0.88 6.53 -6.62
CA GLU A 166 1.15 5.10 -6.75
C GLU A 166 2.21 4.70 -5.74
N ILE A 167 1.86 3.77 -4.86
CA ILE A 167 2.69 3.34 -3.75
C ILE A 167 2.98 1.86 -3.94
N HIS A 168 4.23 1.47 -3.72
CA HIS A 168 4.62 0.06 -3.75
C HIS A 168 4.23 -0.67 -2.46
N GLN A 169 4.07 -1.98 -2.58
CA GLN A 169 3.59 -2.86 -1.50
C GLN A 169 4.37 -2.71 -0.19
N ARG A 170 5.70 -2.62 -0.23
CA ARG A 170 6.52 -2.45 0.98
C ARG A 170 6.14 -1.20 1.76
N SER A 171 5.95 -0.09 1.06
CA SER A 171 5.57 1.19 1.66
C SER A 171 4.15 1.14 2.21
N VAL A 172 3.20 0.50 1.49
CA VAL A 172 1.83 0.29 1.99
C VAL A 172 1.84 -0.50 3.30
N LEU A 173 2.58 -1.61 3.36
CA LEU A 173 2.70 -2.42 4.57
C LEU A 173 3.36 -1.65 5.73
N GLN A 174 4.38 -0.85 5.44
CA GLN A 174 5.03 0.00 6.43
C GLN A 174 4.07 1.06 7.01
N ILE A 175 3.20 1.64 6.17
CA ILE A 175 2.16 2.58 6.60
C ILE A 175 1.18 1.90 7.55
N ILE A 176 0.59 0.78 7.10
CA ILE A 176 -0.38 0.03 7.89
C ILE A 176 0.23 -0.39 9.23
N LYS A 177 1.46 -0.93 9.21
CA LYS A 177 2.20 -1.28 10.43
C LYS A 177 2.38 -0.09 11.37
N THR A 178 2.76 1.07 10.86
CA THR A 178 3.01 2.25 11.70
C THR A 178 1.72 2.73 12.36
N CYS A 179 0.62 2.85 11.60
CA CYS A 179 -0.67 3.23 12.16
C CYS A 179 -1.21 2.18 13.14
N PHE A 180 -1.01 0.90 12.86
CA PHE A 180 -1.38 -0.19 13.76
C PHE A 180 -0.59 -0.14 15.08
N ASN A 181 0.71 0.16 15.01
CA ASN A 181 1.54 0.36 16.19
C ASN A 181 1.07 1.54 17.04
N ILE A 182 0.75 2.68 16.41
CA ILE A 182 0.20 3.84 17.12
C ILE A 182 -1.11 3.46 17.83
N TYR A 183 -2.01 2.73 17.16
CA TYR A 183 -3.24 2.20 17.78
C TYR A 183 -2.97 1.31 19.01
N LEU A 184 -1.95 0.45 18.95
CA LEU A 184 -1.62 -0.44 20.05
C LEU A 184 -1.00 0.28 21.24
N THR A 185 -0.07 1.20 20.99
CA THR A 185 0.82 1.74 22.03
C THR A 185 0.51 3.17 22.47
N SER A 186 -0.34 3.90 21.73
CA SER A 186 -0.66 5.28 22.08
C SER A 186 -1.35 5.35 23.44
N ARG A 187 -0.97 6.36 24.23
CA ARG A 187 -1.58 6.65 25.54
C ARG A 187 -2.86 7.47 25.42
N SER A 188 -3.03 8.15 24.29
CA SER A 188 -4.17 9.01 24.03
C SER A 188 -5.32 8.23 23.40
N LYS A 189 -6.46 8.19 24.07
CA LYS A 189 -7.68 7.55 23.56
C LYS A 189 -8.19 8.19 22.26
N ILE A 190 -7.90 9.48 22.07
CA ILE A 190 -8.23 10.20 20.84
C ILE A 190 -7.37 9.70 19.68
N ASN A 191 -6.05 9.56 19.90
CA ASN A 191 -5.13 9.05 18.88
C ASN A 191 -5.40 7.57 18.57
N GLU A 192 -5.70 6.76 19.60
CA GLU A 192 -6.11 5.36 19.43
C GLU A 192 -7.35 5.25 18.52
N ALA A 193 -8.43 5.99 18.83
CA ALA A 193 -9.64 5.99 18.02
C ALA A 193 -9.40 6.54 16.60
N THR A 194 -8.56 7.57 16.47
CA THR A 194 -8.22 8.17 15.17
C THR A 194 -7.40 7.21 14.31
N ALA A 195 -6.43 6.50 14.91
CA ALA A 195 -5.64 5.47 14.23
C ALA A 195 -6.53 4.32 13.76
N GLN A 196 -7.43 3.86 14.63
CA GLN A 196 -8.41 2.83 14.29
C GLN A 196 -9.27 3.24 13.08
N GLY A 197 -9.90 4.42 13.12
CA GLY A 197 -10.71 4.91 12.02
C GLY A 197 -9.92 5.13 10.73
N SER A 198 -8.68 5.61 10.84
CA SER A 198 -7.79 5.82 9.69
C SER A 198 -7.38 4.50 9.04
N LEU A 199 -7.04 3.47 9.83
CA LEU A 199 -6.74 2.14 9.30
C LEU A 199 -7.93 1.54 8.54
N SER A 200 -9.13 1.64 9.10
CA SER A 200 -10.35 1.23 8.42
C SER A 200 -10.52 1.95 7.08
N GLN A 201 -10.29 3.26 7.02
CA GLN A 201 -10.37 4.04 5.79
C GLN A 201 -9.28 3.66 4.76
N MET A 202 -8.04 3.46 5.22
CA MET A 202 -6.92 3.04 4.37
C MET A 202 -7.22 1.70 3.71
N LEU A 203 -7.71 0.73 4.47
CA LEU A 203 -8.05 -0.61 3.94
C LEU A 203 -9.16 -0.51 2.90
N ASN A 204 -10.27 0.17 3.21
CA ASN A 204 -11.34 0.36 2.24
C ASN A 204 -10.84 1.04 0.95
N GLY A 205 -9.94 2.02 1.07
CA GLY A 205 -9.29 2.67 -0.07
C GLY A 205 -8.46 1.70 -0.91
N ILE A 206 -7.65 0.85 -0.28
CA ILE A 206 -6.83 -0.17 -0.96
C ILE A 206 -7.71 -1.14 -1.77
N PHE A 207 -8.73 -1.74 -1.13
CA PHE A 207 -9.58 -2.72 -1.80
C PHE A 207 -10.48 -2.07 -2.85
N SER A 208 -11.02 -0.88 -2.59
CA SER A 208 -11.82 -0.15 -3.59
C SER A 208 -10.99 0.23 -4.82
N LYS A 209 -9.75 0.70 -4.62
CA LYS A 209 -8.82 1.05 -5.72
C LYS A 209 -8.41 -0.19 -6.53
N MET A 210 -8.19 -1.32 -5.87
CA MET A 210 -7.95 -2.61 -6.53
C MET A 210 -9.14 -3.01 -7.42
N GLU A 211 -10.35 -3.03 -6.86
CA GLU A 211 -11.57 -3.40 -7.58
C GLU A 211 -11.77 -2.52 -8.81
N GLN A 212 -11.68 -1.19 -8.66
CA GLN A 212 -11.86 -0.24 -9.76
C GLN A 212 -10.87 -0.47 -10.91
N LYS A 213 -9.56 -0.61 -10.58
CA LYS A 213 -8.53 -0.80 -11.60
C LYS A 213 -8.63 -2.15 -12.30
N MET A 214 -8.96 -3.22 -11.56
CA MET A 214 -9.10 -4.55 -12.15
C MET A 214 -10.36 -4.66 -13.03
N VAL A 215 -11.48 -4.06 -12.61
CA VAL A 215 -12.69 -3.99 -13.44
C VAL A 215 -12.41 -3.24 -14.74
N PHE A 216 -11.79 -2.06 -14.66
CA PHE A 216 -11.43 -1.26 -15.84
C PHE A 216 -10.54 -2.05 -16.82
N LEU A 217 -9.53 -2.78 -16.32
CA LEU A 217 -8.70 -3.61 -17.18
C LEU A 217 -9.44 -4.78 -17.81
N ASN A 218 -10.33 -5.43 -17.06
CA ASN A 218 -11.11 -6.55 -17.58
C ASN A 218 -12.09 -6.09 -18.68
N GLU A 219 -12.71 -4.92 -18.52
CA GLU A 219 -13.54 -4.30 -19.56
C GLU A 219 -12.73 -3.99 -20.82
N ARG A 220 -11.54 -3.39 -20.65
CA ARG A 220 -10.64 -3.10 -21.76
C ARG A 220 -10.19 -4.37 -22.50
N ARG A 221 -9.91 -5.46 -21.77
CA ARG A 221 -9.58 -6.77 -22.37
C ARG A 221 -10.74 -7.37 -23.17
N LYS A 222 -11.98 -7.22 -22.69
CA LYS A 222 -13.18 -7.68 -23.41
C LYS A 222 -13.38 -6.94 -24.73
N GLN A 223 -13.15 -5.61 -24.75
CA GLN A 223 -13.22 -4.81 -25.98
C GLN A 223 -12.21 -5.29 -27.04
N TYR A 224 -10.96 -5.56 -26.64
CA TYR A 224 -9.97 -6.14 -27.56
C TYR A 224 -10.34 -7.54 -28.05
N GLN A 225 -10.99 -8.35 -27.19
CA GLN A 225 -11.47 -9.66 -27.59
C GLN A 225 -12.60 -9.56 -28.61
N GLU A 226 -13.62 -8.72 -28.40
CA GLU A 226 -14.73 -8.51 -29.34
C GLU A 226 -14.26 -8.01 -30.73
N ASP A 227 -13.26 -7.12 -30.79
CA ASP A 227 -12.66 -6.68 -32.06
C ASP A 227 -11.87 -7.81 -32.77
N SER A 228 -11.32 -8.76 -32.02
CA SER A 228 -10.60 -9.92 -32.57
C SER A 228 -11.49 -11.12 -32.94
N THR A 229 -12.69 -11.25 -32.34
CA THR A 229 -13.66 -12.29 -32.73
C THR A 229 -14.28 -12.03 -34.10
N ILE A 230 -14.32 -10.79 -34.58
CA ILE A 230 -14.78 -10.47 -35.95
C ILE A 230 -13.83 -11.06 -37.01
N ILE A 231 -12.57 -11.35 -36.66
CA ILE A 231 -11.56 -11.91 -37.58
C ILE A 231 -11.50 -13.45 -37.51
N THR A 232 -12.03 -14.08 -36.46
CA THR A 232 -11.82 -15.52 -36.18
C THR A 232 -13.11 -16.35 -36.24
N SER A 233 -14.02 -16.05 -37.16
CA SER A 233 -15.23 -16.87 -37.41
C SER A 233 -14.97 -18.15 -38.21
N ASN A 234 -13.73 -18.67 -38.26
CA ASN A 234 -13.43 -19.92 -38.97
C ASN A 234 -12.59 -20.87 -38.10
N ASN A 235 -13.25 -21.91 -37.60
CA ASN A 235 -12.75 -23.20 -37.09
C ASN A 235 -11.99 -23.21 -35.74
N ILE A 236 -12.54 -23.91 -34.74
CA ILE A 236 -12.15 -25.29 -34.30
C ILE A 236 -12.92 -25.65 -33.01
N ASP A 237 -13.37 -26.90 -32.94
CA ASP A 237 -14.27 -27.52 -31.96
C ASP A 237 -13.79 -27.50 -30.50
N GLN A 238 -14.73 -27.25 -29.57
CA GLN A 238 -14.47 -26.81 -28.19
C GLN A 238 -14.89 -27.80 -27.09
N GLU A 239 -14.91 -29.11 -27.35
CA GLU A 239 -15.43 -30.09 -26.36
C GLU A 239 -14.37 -30.86 -25.54
N ASN A 240 -13.09 -30.92 -25.93
CA ASN A 240 -12.13 -31.84 -25.29
C ASN A 240 -11.18 -31.20 -24.25
N VAL A 241 -11.14 -29.87 -24.13
CA VAL A 241 -10.15 -29.18 -23.27
C VAL A 241 -10.66 -28.99 -21.82
N SER A 242 -11.97 -28.86 -21.61
CA SER A 242 -12.55 -28.58 -20.29
C SER A 242 -12.50 -29.78 -19.34
N THR A 243 -12.56 -31.01 -19.87
CA THR A 243 -12.58 -32.23 -19.05
C THR A 243 -11.19 -32.57 -18.49
N ILE A 244 -10.14 -32.36 -19.28
CA ILE A 244 -8.74 -32.69 -18.89
C ILE A 244 -8.22 -31.70 -17.83
N VAL A 245 -8.62 -30.43 -17.91
CA VAL A 245 -8.19 -29.41 -16.94
C VAL A 245 -8.79 -29.66 -15.55
N ASN A 246 -10.04 -30.15 -15.49
CA ASN A 246 -10.72 -30.40 -14.22
C ASN A 246 -10.19 -31.65 -13.50
N GLU A 247 -9.77 -32.71 -14.22
CA GLU A 247 -9.18 -33.90 -13.59
C GLU A 247 -7.77 -33.64 -13.01
N ILE A 248 -6.98 -32.73 -13.60
CA ILE A 248 -5.64 -32.40 -13.11
C ILE A 248 -5.68 -31.47 -11.88
N LEU A 249 -6.71 -30.61 -11.79
CA LEU A 249 -6.92 -29.70 -10.67
C LEU A 249 -7.30 -30.43 -9.38
N ASP A 250 -8.13 -31.47 -9.46
CA ASP A 250 -8.56 -32.23 -8.29
C ASP A 250 -7.41 -33.08 -7.69
N GLU A 251 -6.44 -33.53 -8.50
CA GLU A 251 -5.29 -34.34 -8.04
C GLU A 251 -4.15 -33.50 -7.39
N LEU A 252 -4.09 -32.19 -7.67
CA LEU A 252 -3.08 -31.27 -7.13
C LEU A 252 -3.51 -30.63 -5.81
N VAL A 253 -4.82 -30.48 -5.59
CA VAL A 253 -5.38 -29.88 -4.36
C VAL A 253 -5.19 -30.80 -3.16
N GLU A 254 -5.16 -32.12 -3.36
CA GLU A 254 -4.98 -33.09 -2.27
C GLU A 254 -3.52 -33.23 -1.78
N ARG A 255 -2.54 -32.89 -2.64
CA ARG A 255 -1.10 -33.01 -2.33
C ARG A 255 -0.46 -31.81 -1.63
N ILE A 256 -1.14 -30.65 -1.57
CA ILE A 256 -0.61 -29.42 -0.93
C ILE A 256 -1.00 -29.32 0.56
N CYS A 257 -1.89 -30.20 1.06
CA CYS A 257 -2.37 -30.15 2.44
C CYS A 257 -1.47 -30.85 3.49
N TYR A 258 -0.29 -31.34 3.14
CA TYR A 258 0.66 -31.92 4.10
C TYR A 258 2.10 -31.62 3.70
N ASP A 259 2.56 -30.38 3.94
CA ASP A 259 3.95 -30.13 4.29
C ASP A 259 4.10 -28.71 4.82
N GLU A 260 4.18 -28.61 6.16
CA GLU A 260 4.95 -27.62 6.96
C GLU A 260 4.39 -27.51 8.38
N ALA A 261 4.12 -28.66 9.00
CA ALA A 261 4.16 -28.78 10.45
C ALA A 261 5.56 -29.27 10.85
N THR A 262 6.55 -28.38 10.95
CA THR A 262 7.63 -28.39 11.97
C THR A 262 8.82 -27.47 11.62
N GLN A 263 9.16 -26.59 12.58
CA GLN A 263 10.49 -26.12 13.04
C GLN A 263 10.51 -24.59 13.19
N LYS A 264 10.38 -24.04 14.41
CA LYS A 264 11.34 -23.89 15.55
C LYS A 264 11.76 -22.42 15.73
N THR A 265 11.18 -21.83 16.78
CA THR A 265 11.82 -21.01 17.82
C THR A 265 13.12 -20.27 17.50
N LYS A 266 13.05 -18.93 17.59
CA LYS A 266 14.09 -18.07 18.19
C LYS A 266 13.44 -16.86 18.87
N ASP A 267 13.79 -16.66 20.13
CA ASP A 267 13.41 -15.51 20.96
C ASP A 267 13.81 -14.18 20.31
N THR A 268 12.92 -13.17 20.30
CA THR A 268 13.23 -11.73 20.43
C THR A 268 11.93 -10.92 20.68
N THR A 269 12.10 -9.82 21.42
CA THR A 269 11.18 -8.73 21.83
C THR A 269 9.89 -8.51 21.03
N LEU A 270 8.77 -8.18 21.71
CA LEU A 270 7.52 -7.68 21.11
C LEU A 270 7.81 -6.54 20.12
N SER A 271 7.84 -6.85 18.83
CA SER A 271 7.87 -5.83 17.78
C SER A 271 7.20 -6.38 16.53
N THR A 272 6.32 -5.58 15.93
CA THR A 272 5.61 -5.82 14.66
C THR A 272 6.52 -5.82 13.43
N ASN A 273 7.81 -6.16 13.61
CA ASN A 273 8.84 -6.18 12.58
C ASN A 273 8.63 -7.28 11.51
N GLU A 274 7.85 -8.30 11.83
CA GLU A 274 7.56 -9.45 10.96
C GLU A 274 6.69 -9.10 9.73
N ILE A 275 5.97 -7.97 9.71
CA ILE A 275 5.15 -7.56 8.54
C ILE A 275 6.03 -7.26 7.30
N ILE A 276 7.31 -6.91 7.49
CA ILE A 276 8.23 -6.54 6.40
C ILE A 276 9.15 -7.71 6.02
N GLU A 277 9.61 -8.52 6.98
CA GLU A 277 10.54 -9.64 6.74
C GLU A 277 9.92 -10.76 5.88
N ASP A 278 8.60 -10.90 5.90
CA ASP A 278 7.88 -11.81 5.01
C ASP A 278 7.98 -11.42 3.52
N THR A 279 8.38 -10.19 3.16
CA THR A 279 8.39 -9.69 1.77
C THR A 279 9.38 -10.43 0.85
N GLN A 280 10.44 -11.03 1.40
CA GLN A 280 11.43 -11.78 0.59
C GLN A 280 10.99 -13.24 0.35
N ALA A 281 10.47 -13.94 1.37
CA ALA A 281 9.90 -15.29 1.21
C ALA A 281 8.60 -15.28 0.37
N THR A 282 7.81 -14.21 0.48
CA THR A 282 6.54 -14.07 -0.23
C THR A 282 6.65 -13.83 -1.75
N GLN A 283 7.73 -13.19 -2.24
CA GLN A 283 7.90 -13.01 -3.69
C GLN A 283 8.11 -14.36 -4.39
N GLU A 284 8.79 -15.31 -3.74
CA GLU A 284 9.03 -16.66 -4.25
C GLU A 284 7.73 -17.49 -4.29
N GLU A 285 6.88 -17.38 -3.26
CA GLU A 285 5.57 -18.06 -3.23
C GLU A 285 4.59 -17.51 -4.27
N PHE A 286 4.54 -16.18 -4.48
CA PHE A 286 3.65 -15.55 -5.47
C PHE A 286 4.11 -15.82 -6.92
N HIS A 287 5.42 -15.91 -7.17
CA HIS A 287 5.94 -16.24 -8.51
C HIS A 287 5.85 -17.73 -8.85
N ASN A 288 6.05 -18.65 -7.88
CA ASN A 288 5.93 -20.09 -8.12
C ASN A 288 4.49 -20.52 -8.48
N GLY A 289 3.46 -19.81 -8.00
CA GLY A 289 2.07 -20.07 -8.40
C GLY A 289 1.74 -19.70 -9.85
N ARG A 290 2.47 -18.75 -10.45
CA ARG A 290 2.19 -18.21 -11.79
C ARG A 290 3.08 -18.80 -12.90
N SER A 291 4.17 -19.48 -12.56
CA SER A 291 5.21 -19.93 -13.51
C SER A 291 5.08 -21.38 -14.01
N ARG A 292 4.03 -22.13 -13.65
CA ARG A 292 3.91 -23.56 -14.04
C ARG A 292 3.16 -23.86 -15.35
N ASN A 293 2.85 -22.84 -16.16
CA ASN A 293 2.25 -23.02 -17.49
C ASN A 293 3.21 -22.75 -18.66
N GLY A 294 4.50 -23.09 -18.50
CA GLY A 294 5.44 -23.22 -19.61
C GLY A 294 5.70 -24.69 -19.88
N LEU A 295 5.12 -25.26 -20.93
CA LEU A 295 5.52 -26.59 -21.41
C LEU A 295 6.98 -26.53 -21.88
N ASP A 296 7.85 -27.23 -21.15
CA ASP A 296 9.22 -27.53 -21.56
C ASP A 296 9.20 -28.31 -22.88
N SER A 297 9.67 -27.69 -23.96
CA SER A 297 10.02 -28.39 -25.19
C SER A 297 11.53 -28.45 -25.29
N GLN A 298 12.07 -29.65 -25.07
CA GLN A 298 13.49 -29.96 -25.18
C GLN A 298 14.05 -29.56 -26.55
N SER A 299 15.25 -28.99 -26.46
CA SER A 299 16.20 -28.67 -27.49
C SER A 299 16.39 -29.74 -28.59
N THR A 300 16.18 -29.34 -29.84
CA THR A 300 17.02 -29.76 -30.97
C THR A 300 17.33 -28.56 -31.85
N SER A 301 18.60 -28.47 -32.24
CA SER A 301 19.27 -27.37 -32.94
C SER A 301 18.99 -27.37 -34.44
N ASP A 302 18.52 -26.25 -34.99
CA ASP A 302 18.81 -25.83 -36.37
C ASP A 302 18.54 -24.32 -36.61
N PRO A 303 19.38 -23.58 -37.35
CA PRO A 303 19.28 -22.13 -37.48
C PRO A 303 18.78 -21.69 -38.86
N SER A 304 17.50 -21.33 -38.99
CA SER A 304 17.04 -20.32 -39.98
C SER A 304 15.52 -20.14 -39.94
N SER A 305 15.05 -19.05 -39.34
CA SER A 305 13.97 -18.21 -39.90
C SER A 305 13.56 -17.14 -38.89
N THR A 306 13.59 -15.91 -39.38
CA THR A 306 13.25 -14.66 -38.72
C THR A 306 11.78 -14.71 -38.25
N LYS A 307 11.55 -14.82 -36.94
CA LYS A 307 10.28 -14.44 -36.31
C LYS A 307 10.55 -13.40 -35.25
N SER A 308 10.01 -12.21 -35.50
CA SER A 308 9.94 -11.05 -34.61
C SER A 308 9.59 -11.45 -33.18
N THR A 309 10.57 -11.32 -32.29
CA THR A 309 10.37 -11.28 -30.84
C THR A 309 9.54 -10.03 -30.51
N MET A 310 8.22 -10.17 -30.45
CA MET A 310 7.36 -9.20 -29.77
C MET A 310 7.59 -9.38 -28.28
N SER A 311 8.48 -8.55 -27.73
CA SER A 311 8.59 -8.34 -26.30
C SER A 311 7.24 -7.83 -25.77
N ASN A 312 6.50 -8.66 -25.02
CA ASN A 312 5.31 -8.26 -24.28
C ASN A 312 5.70 -7.28 -23.16
N SER A 313 5.81 -5.99 -23.48
CA SER A 313 5.81 -4.93 -22.47
C SER A 313 4.37 -4.71 -22.00
N LEU A 314 4.07 -4.99 -20.73
CA LEU A 314 2.78 -4.66 -20.09
C LEU A 314 2.48 -3.16 -20.28
N SER A 315 1.22 -2.81 -20.56
CA SER A 315 0.83 -1.39 -20.63
C SER A 315 0.88 -0.75 -19.25
N ALA A 316 1.08 0.57 -19.16
CA ALA A 316 1.15 1.28 -17.87
C ALA A 316 -0.06 1.00 -16.96
N ASP A 317 -1.26 0.93 -17.54
CA ASP A 317 -2.49 0.58 -16.81
C ASP A 317 -2.47 -0.83 -16.21
N GLU A 318 -1.85 -1.80 -16.91
CA GLU A 318 -1.75 -3.18 -16.41
C GLU A 318 -0.80 -3.26 -15.23
N LEU A 319 0.32 -2.57 -15.29
CA LEU A 319 1.29 -2.50 -14.19
C LEU A 319 0.68 -1.81 -12.96
N SER A 320 -0.08 -0.74 -13.19
CA SER A 320 -0.76 0.03 -12.15
C SER A 320 -1.83 -0.78 -11.41
N ALA A 321 -2.60 -1.59 -12.14
CA ALA A 321 -3.57 -2.49 -11.52
C ALA A 321 -2.89 -3.66 -10.80
N ASP A 322 -1.87 -4.29 -11.41
CA ASP A 322 -1.10 -5.36 -10.79
C ASP A 322 -0.49 -4.90 -9.45
N ASN A 323 0.06 -3.69 -9.41
CA ASN A 323 0.56 -3.08 -8.17
C ASN A 323 -0.57 -2.89 -7.13
N SER A 324 -1.75 -2.44 -7.56
CA SER A 324 -2.89 -2.21 -6.65
C SER A 324 -3.46 -3.53 -6.10
N PHE A 325 -3.46 -4.59 -6.91
CA PHE A 325 -3.83 -5.93 -6.49
C PHE A 325 -2.81 -6.54 -5.53
N LYS A 326 -1.51 -6.43 -5.83
CA LYS A 326 -0.44 -6.84 -4.91
C LYS A 326 -0.58 -6.12 -3.57
N ASN A 327 -0.81 -4.81 -3.55
CA ASN A 327 -1.02 -4.05 -2.31
C ASN A 327 -2.15 -4.66 -1.47
N ALA A 328 -3.31 -4.95 -2.06
CA ALA A 328 -4.44 -5.55 -1.38
C ALA A 328 -4.14 -6.99 -0.89
N TYR A 329 -3.52 -7.82 -1.75
CA TYR A 329 -3.15 -9.20 -1.45
C TYR A 329 -2.25 -9.27 -0.20
N TYR A 330 -1.16 -8.50 -0.20
CA TYR A 330 -0.18 -8.53 0.87
C TYR A 330 -0.72 -7.97 2.19
N VAL A 331 -1.56 -6.94 2.11
CA VAL A 331 -2.22 -6.38 3.30
C VAL A 331 -3.21 -7.39 3.90
N PHE A 332 -4.03 -8.04 3.07
CA PHE A 332 -4.97 -9.06 3.55
C PHE A 332 -4.26 -10.24 4.21
N ARG A 333 -3.20 -10.75 3.55
CA ARG A 333 -2.38 -11.84 4.09
C ARG A 333 -1.74 -11.47 5.42
N ALA A 334 -1.16 -10.27 5.52
CA ALA A 334 -0.54 -9.80 6.76
C ALA A 334 -1.54 -9.71 7.92
N LEU A 335 -2.76 -9.23 7.67
CA LEU A 335 -3.81 -9.20 8.68
C LEU A 335 -4.22 -10.61 9.15
N CYS A 336 -4.34 -11.56 8.22
CA CYS A 336 -4.67 -12.96 8.56
C CYS A 336 -3.56 -13.62 9.39
N LYS A 337 -2.28 -13.38 9.07
CA LYS A 337 -1.17 -13.87 9.90
C LYS A 337 -1.17 -13.24 11.29
N LEU A 338 -1.47 -11.94 11.39
CA LEU A 338 -1.54 -11.24 12.68
C LEU A 338 -2.69 -11.72 13.57
N SER A 339 -3.84 -12.12 13.02
CA SER A 339 -4.96 -12.67 13.80
C SER A 339 -4.66 -14.04 14.40
N ASP A 340 -3.69 -14.74 13.83
CA ASP A 340 -3.31 -16.11 14.16
C ASP A 340 -2.07 -16.21 15.06
N ARG A 341 -1.47 -15.06 15.41
CA ARG A 341 -0.26 -15.00 16.21
C ARG A 341 -0.49 -15.53 17.64
N ASP A 342 0.47 -16.30 18.15
CA ASP A 342 0.41 -16.83 19.50
C ASP A 342 0.42 -15.71 20.56
N ILE A 343 -0.46 -15.84 21.56
CA ILE A 343 -0.48 -14.95 22.73
C ILE A 343 0.61 -15.41 23.70
N LYS A 344 1.61 -14.54 23.95
CA LYS A 344 2.73 -14.86 24.84
C LYS A 344 2.29 -14.92 26.30
N ASP A 345 1.51 -13.93 26.74
CA ASP A 345 0.94 -13.90 28.09
C ASP A 345 -0.50 -14.43 28.07
N LYS A 346 -0.66 -15.73 28.28
CA LYS A 346 -1.98 -16.39 28.34
C LYS A 346 -2.69 -16.17 29.68
N THR A 347 -2.01 -15.58 30.67
CA THR A 347 -2.58 -15.34 32.00
C THR A 347 -3.38 -14.05 32.04
N ASN A 348 -2.97 -13.06 31.25
CA ASN A 348 -3.67 -11.80 31.12
C ASN A 348 -4.70 -11.84 29.99
N THR A 349 -5.97 -12.03 30.35
CA THR A 349 -7.09 -12.11 29.40
C THR A 349 -7.73 -10.76 29.09
N ASP A 350 -7.22 -9.64 29.63
CA ASP A 350 -7.76 -8.30 29.36
C ASP A 350 -7.10 -7.68 28.11
N PRO A 351 -7.85 -7.46 27.02
CA PRO A 351 -7.33 -6.86 25.79
C PRO A 351 -6.78 -5.44 25.98
N LYS A 352 -7.14 -4.73 27.05
CA LYS A 352 -6.62 -3.39 27.31
C LYS A 352 -5.16 -3.40 27.77
N THR A 353 -4.74 -4.48 28.42
CA THR A 353 -3.41 -4.61 29.02
C THR A 353 -2.54 -5.61 28.26
N ASN A 354 -3.15 -6.61 27.62
CA ASN A 354 -2.48 -7.56 26.75
C ASN A 354 -2.45 -7.05 25.29
N LEU A 355 -1.30 -6.51 24.87
CA LEU A 355 -1.10 -5.99 23.52
C LEU A 355 -1.22 -7.05 22.42
N ASP A 356 -0.81 -8.30 22.70
CA ASP A 356 -0.94 -9.39 21.73
C ASP A 356 -2.42 -9.71 21.49
N LEU A 357 -3.22 -9.76 22.56
CA LEU A 357 -4.67 -9.94 22.47
C LEU A 357 -5.37 -8.78 21.76
N LYS A 358 -5.01 -7.54 22.10
CA LYS A 358 -5.49 -6.32 21.43
C LYS A 358 -5.22 -6.36 19.93
N SER A 359 -4.00 -6.75 19.55
CA SER A 359 -3.57 -6.91 18.16
C SER A 359 -4.45 -7.91 17.43
N ARG A 360 -4.65 -9.11 17.98
CA ARG A 360 -5.45 -10.17 17.33
C ARG A 360 -6.91 -9.77 17.12
N ILE A 361 -7.55 -9.25 18.17
CA ILE A 361 -8.95 -8.78 18.11
C ILE A 361 -9.08 -7.70 17.03
N PHE A 362 -8.14 -6.76 16.99
CA PHE A 362 -8.19 -5.68 16.02
C PHE A 362 -7.92 -6.17 14.59
N SER A 363 -6.96 -7.09 14.38
CA SER A 363 -6.74 -7.72 13.08
C SER A 363 -8.00 -8.45 12.58
N LEU A 364 -8.67 -9.25 13.42
CA LEU A 364 -9.93 -9.91 13.05
C LEU A 364 -11.04 -8.91 12.72
N ARG A 365 -11.10 -7.77 13.43
CA ARG A 365 -12.06 -6.70 13.13
C ARG A 365 -11.79 -6.05 11.77
N LEU A 366 -10.52 -5.82 11.42
CA LEU A 366 -10.14 -5.27 10.12
C LEU A 366 -10.41 -6.27 8.98
N ILE A 367 -10.16 -7.57 9.20
CA ILE A 367 -10.50 -8.63 8.23
C ILE A 367 -12.00 -8.66 7.99
N MET A 368 -12.81 -8.66 9.06
CA MET A 368 -14.27 -8.66 8.96
C MET A 368 -14.76 -7.49 8.10
N GLN A 369 -14.20 -6.28 8.32
CA GLN A 369 -14.53 -5.11 7.52
C GLN A 369 -14.23 -5.32 6.02
N ILE A 370 -13.06 -5.90 5.69
CA ILE A 370 -12.70 -6.21 4.30
C ILE A 370 -13.68 -7.20 3.69
N LEU A 371 -14.06 -8.27 4.41
CA LEU A 371 -15.04 -9.25 3.95
C LEU A 371 -16.42 -8.63 3.72
N GLN A 372 -16.86 -7.77 4.64
CA GLN A 372 -18.13 -7.05 4.56
C GLN A 372 -18.21 -6.16 3.32
N THR A 373 -17.14 -5.43 3.02
CA THR A 373 -17.06 -4.53 1.86
C THR A 373 -16.43 -5.17 0.62
N SER A 374 -16.23 -6.49 0.62
CA SER A 374 -15.54 -7.19 -0.48
C SER A 374 -16.29 -7.02 -1.80
N GLY A 375 -15.57 -6.63 -2.85
CA GLY A 375 -16.09 -6.56 -4.21
C GLY A 375 -15.99 -7.91 -4.95
N PRO A 376 -16.49 -7.98 -6.19
CA PRO A 376 -16.53 -9.23 -6.96
C PRO A 376 -15.13 -9.75 -7.34
N ILE A 377 -14.14 -8.88 -7.54
CA ILE A 377 -12.76 -9.31 -7.86
C ILE A 377 -12.14 -9.98 -6.65
N PHE A 378 -12.29 -9.40 -5.45
CA PHE A 378 -11.82 -10.03 -4.22
C PHE A 378 -12.48 -11.38 -3.97
N ARG A 379 -13.80 -11.49 -4.19
CA ARG A 379 -14.56 -12.72 -3.91
C ARG A 379 -14.26 -13.88 -4.85
N SER A 380 -13.95 -13.59 -6.11
CA SER A 380 -13.73 -14.61 -7.15
C SER A 380 -12.26 -14.92 -7.42
N SER A 381 -11.33 -14.15 -6.84
CA SER A 381 -9.90 -14.33 -7.07
C SER A 381 -9.34 -15.54 -6.31
N GLU A 382 -8.73 -16.47 -7.04
CA GLU A 382 -8.06 -17.65 -6.48
C GLU A 382 -6.96 -17.29 -5.48
N ASP A 383 -6.24 -16.18 -5.69
CA ASP A 383 -5.20 -15.72 -4.78
C ASP A 383 -5.76 -15.35 -3.39
N PHE A 384 -6.91 -14.65 -3.35
CA PHE A 384 -7.58 -14.29 -2.11
C PHE A 384 -8.27 -15.51 -1.48
N LEU A 385 -8.88 -16.37 -2.29
CA LEU A 385 -9.46 -17.63 -1.81
C LEU A 385 -8.40 -18.53 -1.17
N TYR A 386 -7.20 -18.60 -1.75
CA TYR A 386 -6.07 -19.29 -1.15
C TYR A 386 -5.70 -18.69 0.21
N ILE A 387 -5.61 -17.35 0.34
CA ILE A 387 -5.33 -16.74 1.65
C ILE A 387 -6.42 -17.09 2.67
N ILE A 388 -7.69 -17.03 2.25
CA ILE A 388 -8.81 -17.35 3.14
C ILE A 388 -8.70 -18.80 3.63
N LYS A 389 -8.50 -19.76 2.72
CA LYS A 389 -8.39 -21.19 3.04
C LYS A 389 -7.18 -21.47 3.94
N THR A 390 -6.01 -20.93 3.60
CA THR A 390 -4.74 -21.28 4.24
C THR A 390 -4.47 -20.54 5.54
N TYR A 391 -4.90 -19.27 5.64
CA TYR A 391 -4.60 -18.44 6.82
C TYR A 391 -5.84 -18.10 7.62
N LEU A 392 -6.89 -17.58 6.97
CA LEU A 392 -8.06 -17.09 7.71
C LEU A 392 -8.83 -18.24 8.38
N CYS A 393 -9.18 -19.29 7.64
CA CYS A 393 -9.91 -20.44 8.21
C CYS A 393 -9.15 -21.09 9.37
N VAL A 394 -7.83 -21.25 9.23
CA VAL A 394 -6.97 -21.76 10.33
C VAL A 394 -7.04 -20.84 11.54
N SER A 395 -6.90 -19.53 11.35
CA SER A 395 -7.04 -18.53 12.42
C SER A 395 -8.42 -18.58 13.08
N LEU A 396 -9.49 -18.71 12.29
CA LEU A 396 -10.86 -18.80 12.81
C LEU A 396 -11.09 -20.06 13.62
N SER A 397 -10.61 -21.23 13.17
CA SER A 397 -10.74 -22.49 13.93
C SER A 397 -10.06 -22.41 15.30
N ARG A 398 -8.87 -21.81 15.38
CA ARG A 398 -8.15 -21.61 16.65
C ARG A 398 -8.84 -20.59 17.56
N ASN A 399 -9.35 -19.51 16.99
CA ASN A 399 -10.03 -18.46 17.76
C ASN A 399 -11.46 -18.84 18.16
N GLY A 400 -12.12 -19.72 17.39
CA GLY A 400 -13.48 -20.21 17.64
C GLY A 400 -13.61 -21.15 18.83
N VAL A 401 -12.49 -21.64 19.37
CA VAL A 401 -12.43 -22.41 20.63
C VAL A 401 -11.78 -21.63 21.77
N SER A 402 -11.54 -20.32 21.58
CA SER A 402 -10.93 -19.46 22.59
C SER A 402 -11.85 -19.28 23.80
N SER A 403 -11.30 -19.36 25.01
CA SER A 403 -12.02 -19.06 26.25
C SER A 403 -12.23 -17.54 26.46
N ILE A 404 -11.68 -16.70 25.60
CA ILE A 404 -11.81 -15.24 25.65
C ILE A 404 -13.02 -14.84 24.78
N PRO A 405 -14.12 -14.34 25.37
CA PRO A 405 -15.37 -14.09 24.64
C PRO A 405 -15.21 -13.15 23.44
N GLU A 406 -14.42 -12.08 23.58
CA GLU A 406 -14.22 -11.11 22.49
C GLU A 406 -13.52 -11.71 21.26
N LEU A 407 -12.59 -12.66 21.46
CA LEU A 407 -11.94 -13.36 20.34
C LEU A 407 -12.91 -14.33 19.67
N PHE A 408 -13.66 -15.08 20.49
CA PHE A 408 -14.68 -16.00 20.00
C PHE A 408 -15.73 -15.27 19.16
N GLU A 409 -16.26 -14.17 19.67
CA GLU A 409 -17.26 -13.34 18.98
C GLU A 409 -16.72 -12.81 17.65
N MET A 410 -15.49 -12.28 17.64
CA MET A 410 -14.89 -11.77 16.40
C MET A 410 -14.59 -12.88 15.38
N ALA A 411 -14.21 -14.08 15.83
CA ALA A 411 -14.06 -15.23 14.96
C ALA A 411 -15.40 -15.65 14.35
N LEU A 412 -16.46 -15.69 15.16
CA LEU A 412 -17.81 -16.01 14.70
C LEU A 412 -18.32 -14.99 13.67
N PHE A 413 -18.13 -13.69 13.89
CA PHE A 413 -18.54 -12.68 12.91
C PHE A 413 -17.82 -12.85 11.57
N ASN A 414 -16.50 -13.10 11.59
CA ASN A 414 -15.76 -13.39 10.36
C ASN A 414 -16.27 -14.66 9.68
N PHE A 415 -16.57 -15.71 10.44
CA PHE A 415 -17.12 -16.96 9.91
C PHE A 415 -18.50 -16.76 9.25
N VAL A 416 -19.38 -15.97 9.87
CA VAL A 416 -20.69 -15.63 9.29
C VAL A 416 -20.53 -14.89 7.96
N GLU A 417 -19.59 -13.94 7.86
CA GLU A 417 -19.31 -13.25 6.59
C GLU A 417 -18.78 -14.21 5.51
N LEU A 418 -17.96 -15.20 5.88
CA LEU A 418 -17.50 -16.24 4.96
C LEU A 418 -18.67 -17.14 4.49
N LEU A 419 -19.58 -17.51 5.40
CA LEU A 419 -20.78 -18.28 5.06
C LEU A 419 -21.71 -17.52 4.11
N ASP A 420 -21.86 -16.20 4.29
CA ASP A 420 -22.73 -15.40 3.45
C ASP A 420 -22.14 -15.22 2.04
N LYS A 421 -20.84 -14.91 1.94
CA LYS A 421 -20.24 -14.41 0.68
C LYS A 421 -19.36 -15.41 -0.05
N PHE A 422 -18.88 -16.47 0.62
CA PHE A 422 -17.85 -17.38 0.09
C PHE A 422 -18.27 -18.86 0.13
N LYS A 423 -19.50 -19.18 0.50
CA LYS A 423 -20.01 -20.55 0.64
C LYS A 423 -19.73 -21.46 -0.55
N SER A 424 -19.89 -20.96 -1.77
CA SER A 424 -19.64 -21.75 -3.00
C SER A 424 -18.18 -22.16 -3.16
N TYR A 425 -17.25 -21.41 -2.58
CA TYR A 425 -15.81 -21.60 -2.75
C TYR A 425 -15.13 -22.30 -1.56
N LEU A 426 -15.80 -22.36 -0.40
CA LEU A 426 -15.23 -22.78 0.88
C LEU A 426 -15.95 -23.97 1.52
N LYS A 427 -16.69 -24.78 0.75
CA LYS A 427 -17.57 -25.83 1.31
C LYS A 427 -16.84 -26.76 2.29
N ILE A 428 -15.66 -27.25 1.93
CA ILE A 428 -14.86 -28.15 2.77
C ILE A 428 -14.38 -27.44 4.04
N GLN A 429 -13.86 -26.21 3.89
CA GLN A 429 -13.34 -25.44 5.03
C GLN A 429 -14.45 -25.03 6.01
N ILE A 430 -15.66 -24.76 5.50
CA ILE A 430 -16.85 -24.46 6.30
C ILE A 430 -17.34 -25.70 7.07
N GLU A 431 -17.17 -26.90 6.53
CA GLU A 431 -17.53 -28.14 7.25
C GLU A 431 -16.54 -28.45 8.38
N VAL A 432 -15.29 -27.98 8.27
CA VAL A 432 -14.21 -28.22 9.23
C VAL A 432 -14.12 -27.14 10.32
N CYS A 433 -14.32 -25.87 9.97
CA CYS A 433 -14.36 -24.73 10.90
C CYS A 433 -15.68 -24.68 11.67
#